data_AF-A0A7Y7QKP3-F1
#
_entry.id   AF-A0A7Y7QKP3-F1
#
_cell.length_a   1.000
_cell.length_b   1.000
_cell.length_c   1.000
_cell.angle_alpha   90.00
_cell.angle_beta   90.00
_cell.angle_gamma   90.00
#
_symmetry.space_group_name_H-M   'P 1'
#
loop_
_entity.id
_entity.type
_entity.pdbx_description
1 polymer ?
#
loop_
_entity_poly.entity_id
_entity_poly.type
_entity_poly.pdbx_seq_one_letter_code
_entity_poly.pdbx_strand_id
1 'polypeptide(L)'
;MQKAGFILEFREHHSAMSGKKKGNVDVDIVFQIMRRLIEEDDFDKIVLVTGDGDYIKLVKYLIEKARLKKILFPNKMFSSLYRKIQKDTAGILIKFKLEGC
;
A
#
# COMPACT_ATOMS: atom_id res chain seq x y z
N MET A 1 -15.05 5.20 -6.61
CA MET A 1 -13.58 5.34 -6.68
C MET A 1 -13.16 6.41 -7.67
N GLN A 2 -13.33 6.25 -8.99
CA GLN A 2 -12.95 7.32 -9.94
C GLN A 2 -13.68 8.66 -9.70
N LYS A 3 -14.98 8.63 -9.36
CA LYS A 3 -15.73 9.83 -8.95
C LYS A 3 -15.18 10.55 -7.71
N ALA A 4 -14.38 9.87 -6.90
CA ALA A 4 -13.71 10.43 -5.74
C ALA A 4 -12.26 10.86 -6.03
N GLY A 5 -11.86 10.90 -7.31
CA GLY A 5 -10.54 11.36 -7.74
C GLY A 5 -9.45 10.28 -7.77
N PHE A 6 -9.78 9.01 -7.58
CA PHE A 6 -8.81 7.92 -7.64
C PHE A 6 -8.60 7.43 -9.09
N ILE A 7 -7.33 7.28 -9.48
CA ILE A 7 -6.95 6.54 -10.68
C ILE A 7 -7.04 5.04 -10.36
N LEU A 8 -7.75 4.29 -11.20
CA LEU A 8 -7.88 2.84 -11.07
C LEU A 8 -6.94 2.17 -12.07
N GLU A 9 -5.95 1.45 -11.55
CA GLU A 9 -5.06 0.58 -12.32
C GLU A 9 -5.67 -0.83 -12.35
N PHE A 10 -6.01 -1.30 -13.56
CA PHE A 10 -6.60 -2.61 -13.76
C PHE A 10 -5.54 -3.58 -14.27
N ARG A 11 -5.43 -4.75 -13.63
CA ARG A 11 -4.58 -5.82 -14.12
C ARG A 11 -5.23 -6.50 -15.32
N GLU A 12 -4.48 -6.67 -16.40
CA GLU A 12 -4.95 -7.46 -17.55
C GLU A 12 -5.08 -8.94 -17.17
N HIS A 13 -6.27 -9.50 -17.40
CA HIS A 13 -6.53 -10.91 -17.20
C HIS A 13 -6.46 -11.64 -18.55
N HIS A 14 -5.43 -12.45 -18.76
CA HIS A 14 -5.44 -13.42 -19.86
C HIS A 14 -6.52 -14.47 -19.63
N SER A 15 -7.57 -14.39 -20.45
CA SER A 15 -8.73 -15.30 -20.45
C SER A 15 -8.39 -16.76 -20.81
N ALA A 16 -7.20 -17.02 -21.37
CA ALA A 16 -6.78 -18.34 -21.86
C ALA A 16 -6.17 -19.28 -20.80
N MET A 17 -6.02 -18.85 -19.54
CA MET A 17 -5.45 -19.71 -18.48
C MET A 17 -6.55 -20.26 -17.57
N SER A 18 -6.91 -21.52 -17.80
CA SER A 18 -7.91 -22.33 -17.07
C SER A 18 -7.57 -22.65 -15.60
N GLY A 19 -6.60 -21.95 -15.00
CA GLY A 19 -6.23 -22.12 -13.59
C GLY A 19 -6.79 -20.98 -12.74
N LYS A 20 -7.22 -21.29 -11.51
CA LYS A 20 -7.68 -20.32 -10.50
C LYS A 20 -6.52 -19.39 -10.11
N LYS A 21 -6.24 -18.38 -10.94
CA LYS A 21 -5.14 -17.44 -10.70
C LYS A 21 -5.44 -16.62 -9.45
N LYS A 22 -4.49 -16.64 -8.51
CA LYS A 22 -4.48 -15.75 -7.35
C LYS A 22 -4.33 -14.32 -7.88
N GLY A 23 -5.37 -13.51 -7.75
CA GLY A 23 -5.41 -12.08 -8.16
C GLY A 23 -4.51 -11.19 -7.30
N ASN A 24 -3.28 -11.62 -7.04
CA ASN A 24 -2.28 -10.88 -6.30
C ASN A 24 -1.67 -9.80 -7.21
N VAL A 25 -1.64 -8.57 -6.71
CA VAL A 25 -1.13 -7.35 -7.36
C VAL A 25 0.05 -6.74 -6.60
N ASP A 26 0.65 -7.49 -5.68
CA ASP A 26 1.64 -6.96 -4.74
C ASP A 26 2.90 -6.47 -5.45
N VAL A 27 3.36 -7.23 -6.44
CA VAL A 27 4.51 -6.86 -7.26
C VAL A 27 4.23 -5.59 -8.06
N ASP A 28 3.03 -5.47 -8.64
CA ASP A 28 2.64 -4.33 -9.45
C ASP A 28 2.58 -3.05 -8.59
N ILE A 29 2.02 -3.13 -7.38
CA ILE A 29 1.98 -2.02 -6.43
C ILE A 29 3.39 -1.58 -6.02
N VAL A 30 4.26 -2.54 -5.66
CA VAL A 30 5.65 -2.23 -5.30
C VAL A 30 6.37 -1.57 -6.47
N PHE A 31 6.22 -2.12 -7.69
CA PHE A 31 6.85 -1.59 -8.89
C PHE A 31 6.41 -0.15 -9.18
N GLN A 32 5.11 0.13 -9.11
CA GLN A 32 4.57 1.47 -9.32
C GLN A 32 5.14 2.48 -8.31
N ILE A 33 5.21 2.11 -7.02
CA ILE A 33 5.80 2.96 -6.00
C ILE A 33 7.28 3.23 -6.26
N MET A 34 8.03 2.19 -6.63
CA MET A 34 9.46 2.34 -6.94
C MET A 34 9.69 3.21 -8.18
N ARG A 35 8.89 3.02 -9.24
CA ARG A 35 8.96 3.84 -10.45
C ARG A 35 8.73 5.31 -10.11
N ARG A 36 7.66 5.62 -9.36
CA ARG A 36 7.39 6.99 -8.90
C ARG A 36 8.55 7.59 -8.12
N LEU A 37 9.13 6.84 -7.18
CA LEU A 37 10.26 7.34 -6.39
C LEU A 37 11.49 7.72 -7.22
N ILE A 38 11.69 7.11 -8.39
CA ILE A 38 12.87 7.29 -9.24
C ILE A 38 12.60 8.31 -10.34
N GLU A 39 11.40 8.29 -10.93
CA GLU A 39 11.07 9.05 -12.14
C GLU A 39 10.21 10.29 -11.87
N GLU A 40 9.51 10.37 -10.73
CA GLU A 40 8.55 11.42 -10.40
C GLU A 40 8.98 12.19 -9.13
N ASP A 41 9.32 13.47 -9.28
CA ASP A 41 9.64 14.37 -8.15
C ASP A 41 8.45 15.26 -7.74
N ASP A 42 7.29 15.11 -8.38
CA ASP A 42 6.11 15.98 -8.20
C ASP A 42 5.17 15.54 -7.05
N PHE A 43 5.62 14.62 -6.18
CA PHE A 43 4.88 14.23 -4.99
C PHE A 43 5.71 14.39 -3.70
N ASP A 44 5.04 14.74 -2.62
CA ASP A 44 5.65 14.92 -1.29
C ASP A 44 5.96 13.56 -0.63
N LYS A 45 4.92 12.80 -0.29
CA LYS A 45 5.04 11.53 0.44
C LYS A 45 3.93 10.54 0.08
N ILE A 46 4.20 9.26 0.29
CA ILE A 46 3.30 8.15 -0.02
C ILE A 46 2.37 7.86 1.18
N VAL A 47 1.08 7.68 0.89
CA VAL A 47 0.12 7.08 1.82
C VAL A 47 -0.21 5.68 1.30
N LEU A 48 0.08 4.66 2.12
CA LEU A 48 -0.17 3.26 1.74
C LEU A 48 -1.40 2.73 2.48
N VAL A 49 -2.40 2.25 1.75
CA VAL A 49 -3.60 1.63 2.34
C VAL A 49 -3.48 0.12 2.22
N THR A 50 -2.98 -0.54 3.27
CA THR A 50 -2.84 -2.00 3.29
C THR A 50 -2.77 -2.53 4.71
N GLY A 51 -3.30 -3.74 4.93
CA GLY A 51 -3.09 -4.53 6.15
C GLY A 51 -2.07 -5.66 5.96
N ASP A 52 -1.57 -5.85 4.74
CA ASP A 52 -0.74 -6.98 4.37
C ASP A 52 0.71 -6.79 4.84
N GLY A 53 1.24 -7.83 5.48
CA GLY A 53 2.61 -7.84 6.01
C GLY A 53 3.68 -7.92 4.93
N ASP A 54 3.35 -8.32 3.71
CA ASP A 54 4.31 -8.47 2.61
C ASP A 54 4.95 -7.12 2.21
N TYR A 55 4.26 -6.01 2.46
CA TYR A 55 4.76 -4.65 2.22
C TYR A 55 5.72 -4.13 3.30
N ILE A 56 6.01 -4.90 4.35
CA ILE A 56 6.82 -4.41 5.48
C ILE A 56 8.20 -3.90 5.06
N LYS A 57 8.82 -4.55 4.06
CA LYS A 57 10.13 -4.14 3.52
C LYS A 57 10.04 -2.80 2.80
N LEU A 58 9.02 -2.64 1.95
CA LEU A 58 8.75 -1.38 1.27
C LEU A 58 8.50 -0.25 2.28
N VAL A 59 7.67 -0.51 3.29
CA VAL A 59 7.36 0.45 4.35
C VAL A 59 8.62 0.93 5.07
N LYS A 60 9.50 0.01 5.47
CA LYS A 60 10.77 0.37 6.13
C LYS A 60 11.64 1.24 5.24
N TYR A 61 11.76 0.88 3.96
CA TYR A 61 12.50 1.66 2.97
C TYR A 61 11.94 3.08 2.82
N LEU A 62 10.61 3.21 2.72
CA LEU A 62 9.96 4.53 2.61
C LEU A 62 10.15 5.39 3.87
N ILE A 63 10.18 4.78 5.06
CA ILE A 63 10.51 5.48 6.32
C ILE A 63 11.94 5.99 6.28
N GLU A 64 12.89 5.13 5.93
CA GLU A 64 14.32 5.47 5.85
C GLU A 64 14.58 6.61 4.87
N LYS A 65 13.88 6.64 3.73
CA LYS A 65 13.98 7.72 2.74
C LYS A 65 13.15 8.97 3.09
N ALA A 66 12.47 9.00 4.24
CA ALA A 66 11.53 10.04 4.62
C ALA A 66 10.39 10.28 3.60
N ARG A 67 10.06 9.26 2.79
CA ARG A 67 9.03 9.30 1.73
C ARG A 67 7.70 8.68 2.16
N LEU A 68 7.61 8.05 3.34
CA LEU A 68 6.34 7.56 3.88
C LEU A 68 5.61 8.67 4.66
N LYS A 69 4.35 8.93 4.31
CA LYS A 69 3.45 9.81 5.08
C LYS A 69 2.76 9.01 6.18
N LYS A 70 1.96 8.02 5.76
CA LYS A 70 1.08 7.24 6.65
C LYS A 70 0.79 5.87 6.05
N ILE A 71 0.49 4.91 6.92
CA ILE A 71 -0.12 3.62 6.55
C ILE A 71 -1.53 3.59 7.13
N LEU A 72 -2.50 3.29 6.27
CA LEU A 72 -3.90 3.19 6.63
C LEU A 72 -4.34 1.74 6.61
N PHE A 73 -4.86 1.27 7.73
CA PHE A 73 -5.42 -0.08 7.82
C PHE A 73 -6.92 -0.03 7.52
N PRO A 74 -7.41 -0.72 6.48
CA PRO A 74 -8.83 -0.70 6.12
C PRO A 74 -9.71 -1.47 7.11
N ASN A 75 -9.11 -2.32 7.95
CA ASN A 75 -9.82 -3.09 8.98
C ASN A 75 -8.90 -3.31 10.20
N LYS A 76 -9.45 -3.94 11.26
CA LYS A 76 -8.72 -4.21 12.51
C LYS A 76 -7.72 -5.38 12.40
N MET A 77 -7.79 -6.18 11.34
CA MET A 77 -6.96 -7.33 11.05
C MET A 77 -5.82 -6.95 10.09
N PHE A 78 -4.69 -6.54 10.65
CA PHE A 78 -3.47 -6.26 9.90
C PHE A 78 -2.29 -7.02 10.50
N SER A 79 -1.24 -7.22 9.70
CA SER A 79 -0.06 -7.99 10.12
C SER A 79 0.55 -7.47 11.42
N SER A 80 0.89 -8.39 12.33
CA SER A 80 1.53 -8.08 13.61
C SER A 80 2.89 -7.39 13.44
N LEU A 81 3.53 -7.53 12.28
CA LEU A 81 4.79 -6.87 11.93
C LEU A 81 4.68 -5.34 12.05
N TYR A 82 3.53 -4.76 11.73
CA TYR A 82 3.29 -3.32 11.84
C TYR A 82 3.28 -2.83 13.29
N ARG A 83 2.98 -3.70 14.26
CA ARG A 83 3.04 -3.32 15.69
C ARG A 83 4.46 -3.07 16.16
N LYS A 84 5.46 -3.69 15.54
CA LYS A 84 6.88 -3.43 15.82
C LYS A 84 7.28 -2.05 15.31
N ILE A 85 6.90 -1.72 14.07
CA ILE A 85 7.15 -0.41 13.47
C ILE A 85 6.47 0.71 14.25
N GLN A 86 5.26 0.49 14.76
CA GLN A 86 4.54 1.49 15.54
C GLN A 86 5.31 1.99 16.77
N LYS A 87 6.08 1.11 17.42
CA LYS A 87 6.88 1.48 18.60
C LYS A 87 8.01 2.44 18.24
N ASP A 88 8.54 2.30 17.03
CA ASP A 88 9.71 3.04 16.55
C ASP A 88 9.29 4.34 15.82
N THR A 89 8.04 4.44 15.35
CA THR A 89 7.55 5.59 14.59
C THR A 89 6.14 6.03 15.03
N ALA A 90 6.10 6.98 15.97
CA ALA A 90 4.86 7.56 16.45
C ALA A 90 4.13 8.32 15.32
N GLY A 91 2.83 8.01 15.11
CA GLY A 91 1.95 8.76 14.21
C GLY A 91 1.89 8.31 12.74
N ILE A 92 2.75 7.37 12.30
CA ILE A 92 2.73 6.86 10.92
C ILE A 92 1.55 5.89 10.67
N LEU A 93 1.19 5.11 11.69
CA LEU A 93 0.15 4.09 11.57
C LEU A 93 -1.18 4.64 12.07
N ILE A 94 -2.17 4.73 11.17
CA ILE A 94 -3.52 5.13 11.55
C ILE A 94 -4.50 4.02 11.22
N LYS A 95 -5.22 3.58 12.25
CA LYS A 95 -6.38 2.71 12.10
C LYS A 95 -7.57 3.60 11.77
N PHE A 96 -8.19 3.38 10.63
CA PHE A 96 -9.46 4.02 10.31
C PHE A 96 -10.58 3.01 10.49
N LYS A 97 -11.66 3.44 11.13
CA LYS A 97 -12.93 2.73 11.14
C LYS A 97 -13.75 3.37 10.03
N LEU A 98 -14.00 2.63 8.95
CA LEU A 98 -15.03 3.01 8.00
C LEU A 98 -16.37 2.84 8.73
N GLU A 99 -17.00 3.94 9.10
CA GLU A 99 -18.38 3.92 9.56
C GLU A 99 -19.28 3.99 8.33
N GLY A 100 -20.07 2.94 8.09
CA GLY A 100 -21.05 2.88 6.99
C GLY A 100 -20.73 1.91 5.84
N CYS A 101 -20.64 0.62 6.15
CA CYS A 101 -21.15 -0.43 5.26
C CYS A 101 -22.31 -1.12 5.97
#